data_AF-A0A833YTT3-F1
#
_entry.id   AF-A0A833YTT3-F1
#
_cell.length_a   1.000
_cell.length_b   1.000
_cell.length_c   1.000
_cell.angle_alpha   90.00
_cell.angle_beta   90.00
_cell.angle_gamma   90.00
#
_symmetry.space_group_name_H-M   'P 1'
#
loop_
_entity.id
_entity.type
_entity.pdbx_description
1 polymer ?
#
loop_
_entity_poly.entity_id
_entity_poly.type
_entity_poly.pdbx_seq_one_letter_code
_entity_poly.pdbx_strand_id
1 'polypeptide(L)'
;MYLTDLAFIEEGTPNYTEDGLVNFSKMRMISHIIREIRQFQQTAYKIEHQAKVTQYLLDQSFVMDEESLYESSLRLEPKLPT
;
A
#
# COMPACT_ATOMS: atom_id res chain seq x y z
N MET A 1 -3.76 4.01 4.50
CA MET A 1 -3.69 4.43 5.92
C MET A 1 -2.29 4.95 6.23
N TYR A 2 -1.30 4.13 6.63
CA TYR A 2 0.03 4.64 7.00
C TYR A 2 0.76 5.49 5.94
N LEU A 3 0.68 5.12 4.66
CA LEU A 3 1.28 5.92 3.58
C LEU A 3 0.65 7.30 3.47
N THR A 4 -0.66 7.38 3.68
CA THR A 4 -1.42 8.63 3.69
C THR A 4 -1.04 9.50 4.88
N ASP A 5 -0.92 8.90 6.08
CA ASP A 5 -0.52 9.63 7.29
C ASP A 5 0.90 10.18 7.19
N LEU A 6 1.83 9.40 6.61
CA LEU A 6 3.19 9.85 6.33
C LEU A 6 3.21 10.97 5.30
N ALA A 7 2.41 10.89 4.23
CA ALA A 7 2.28 11.96 3.24
C ALA A 7 1.75 13.25 3.87
N PHE A 8 0.73 13.17 4.73
CA PHE A 8 0.21 14.33 5.45
C PHE A 8 1.24 15.01 6.35
N ILE A 9 2.08 14.24 7.04
CA ILE A 9 3.17 14.81 7.85
C ILE A 9 4.23 15.46 6.97
N GLU A 10 4.54 14.84 5.83
CA GLU A 10 5.54 15.36 4.91
C GLU A 10 5.13 16.71 4.31
N GLU A 11 3.86 16.82 3.88
CA GLU A 11 3.29 18.03 3.31
C GLU A 11 3.01 19.11 4.36
N GLY A 12 2.54 18.71 5.54
CA GLY A 12 2.08 19.64 6.58
C GLY A 12 3.19 20.20 7.49
N THR A 13 4.39 19.61 7.50
CA THR A 13 5.48 20.02 8.40
C THR A 13 6.82 20.10 7.65
N PRO A 14 7.59 21.20 7.76
CA PRO A 14 8.88 21.32 7.09
C PRO A 14 9.96 20.46 7.75
N ASN A 15 10.92 19.98 6.95
CA ASN A 15 12.06 19.17 7.42
C ASN A 15 13.06 19.97 8.27
N TYR A 16 13.13 21.27 8.04
CA TYR A 16 14.01 22.18 8.75
C TYR A 16 13.20 23.31 9.40
N THR A 17 13.68 23.82 10.53
CA THR A 17 13.17 25.05 11.15
C THR A 17 13.58 26.27 10.34
N GLU A 18 13.04 27.43 10.67
CA GLU A 18 13.41 28.71 10.03
C GLU A 18 14.90 29.03 10.19
N ASP A 19 15.51 28.58 11.28
CA ASP A 19 16.96 28.70 11.55
C ASP A 19 17.82 27.68 10.79
N GLY A 20 17.23 26.85 9.93
CA GLY A 20 17.92 25.81 9.15
C GLY A 20 18.31 24.56 9.94
N LEU A 21 17.80 24.39 11.17
CA LEU A 21 18.03 23.19 11.98
C LEU A 21 17.04 22.08 11.62
N VAL A 22 17.42 20.82 11.82
CA VAL A 22 16.49 19.69 11.58
C VAL A 22 15.28 19.78 12.52
N ASN A 23 14.08 19.67 11.97
CA ASN A 23 12.84 19.66 12.74
C ASN A 23 12.61 18.28 13.40
N PHE A 24 13.14 18.11 14.61
CA PHE A 24 12.98 16.87 15.37
C PHE A 24 11.54 16.56 15.79
N SER A 25 10.64 17.55 15.83
CA SER A 25 9.21 17.28 16.05
C SER A 25 8.62 16.50 14.89
N LYS A 26 8.90 16.91 13.64
CA LYS A 26 8.52 16.14 12.44
C LYS A 26 9.11 14.74 12.46
N MET A 27 10.41 14.63 12.76
CA MET A 27 11.09 13.32 12.82
C MET A 27 10.45 12.38 13.85
N ARG A 28 10.03 12.93 15.00
CA ARG A 28 9.34 12.15 16.04
C ARG A 28 7.96 11.66 15.58
N MET A 29 7.21 12.48 14.84
CA MET A 29 5.91 12.09 14.28
C MET A 29 6.06 10.94 13.28
N ILE A 30 7.00 11.06 12.33
CA ILE A 30 7.31 9.99 11.37
C ILE A 30 7.76 8.71 12.10
N SER A 31 8.65 8.84 13.08
CA SER A 31 9.15 7.71 13.86
C SER A 31 8.03 6.96 14.59
N HIS A 32 7.02 7.67 15.10
CA HIS A 32 5.88 7.05 15.78
C HIS A 32 5.14 6.07 14.85
N ILE A 33 4.82 6.49 13.64
CA ILE A 33 4.15 5.65 12.63
C ILE A 33 5.04 4.46 12.23
N ILE A 34 6.33 4.71 11.97
CA ILE A 34 7.25 3.63 11.59
C ILE A 34 7.35 2.58 12.71
N ARG A 35 7.36 2.99 13.98
CA ARG A 35 7.40 2.05 15.11
C ARG A 35 6.17 1.16 15.15
N GLU A 36 4.99 1.70 14.85
CA GLU A 36 3.75 0.93 14.78
C GLU A 36 3.77 -0.10 13.64
N ILE A 37 4.19 0.30 12.43
CA ILE A 37 4.38 -0.63 11.30
C ILE A 37 5.32 -1.77 11.70
N ARG A 38 6.46 -1.44 12.32
CA ARG A 38 7.43 -2.43 12.78
C ARG A 38 6.86 -3.38 13.82
N GLN A 39 6.01 -2.89 14.74
CA GLN A 39 5.36 -3.73 15.74
C GLN A 39 4.51 -4.82 15.07
N PHE A 40 3.75 -4.48 14.03
CA PHE A 40 2.93 -5.45 13.30
C PHE A 40 3.74 -6.40 12.42
N GLN A 41 4.90 -5.96 11.90
CA GLN A 41 5.79 -6.83 11.13
C GLN A 41 6.59 -7.82 11.99
N GLN A 42 6.81 -7.52 13.28
CA GLN A 42 7.64 -8.36 14.16
C GLN A 42 7.02 -9.73 14.48
N THR A 43 5.69 -9.83 14.48
CA THR A 43 5.01 -11.07 14.85
C THR A 43 4.67 -11.87 13.59
N ALA A 44 5.36 -12.99 13.40
CA ALA A 44 5.07 -13.89 12.30
C ALA A 44 3.70 -14.56 12.47
N TYR A 45 3.02 -14.79 11.34
CA TYR A 45 1.79 -15.59 11.32
C TYR A 45 2.09 -17.07 11.57
N LYS A 46 1.21 -17.73 12.32
CA LYS A 46 1.23 -19.19 12.53
C LYS A 46 0.49 -19.91 11.39
N ILE A 47 0.95 -19.70 10.17
CA ILE A 47 0.37 -20.29 8.96
C ILE A 47 1.46 -21.13 8.28
N GLU A 48 1.13 -22.38 7.97
CA GLU A 48 2.05 -23.25 7.24
C GLU A 48 2.10 -22.89 5.76
N HIS A 49 3.32 -22.84 5.21
CA HIS A 49 3.52 -22.53 3.81
C HIS A 49 3.11 -23.70 2.91
N GLN A 50 2.20 -23.44 1.96
CA GLN A 50 1.72 -24.42 0.99
C GLN A 50 2.20 -24.06 -0.42
N ALA A 51 3.24 -24.75 -0.91
CA ALA A 51 3.92 -24.38 -2.15
C ALA A 51 3.00 -24.32 -3.38
N LYS A 52 2.05 -25.26 -3.50
CA LYS A 52 1.07 -25.26 -4.61
C LYS A 52 0.18 -24.01 -4.60
N VAL A 53 -0.24 -23.58 -3.41
CA VAL A 53 -1.09 -22.39 -3.23
C VAL A 53 -0.29 -21.13 -3.54
N THR A 54 0.92 -21.01 -2.99
CA THR A 54 1.81 -19.88 -3.25
C THR A 54 2.13 -19.74 -4.74
N GLN A 55 2.41 -20.85 -5.43
CA GLN A 55 2.68 -20.84 -6.87
C GLN A 55 1.48 -20.36 -7.68
N TYR A 56 0.26 -20.82 -7.35
CA TYR A 56 -0.95 -20.35 -8.00
C TYR A 56 -1.20 -18.86 -7.77
N LEU A 57 -1.04 -18.37 -6.53
CA LEU A 57 -1.27 -16.96 -6.19
C LEU A 57 -0.23 -16.00 -6.78
N LEU A 58 0.99 -16.47 -7.01
CA LEU A 58 2.08 -15.68 -7.59
C LEU A 58 2.14 -15.76 -9.12
N ASP A 59 1.31 -16.57 -9.77
CA ASP A 59 1.21 -16.63 -11.22
C ASP A 59 0.50 -15.37 -11.75
N GLN A 60 1.22 -14.56 -12.51
CA GLN A 60 0.73 -13.31 -13.09
C GLN A 60 0.32 -13.44 -14.57
N SER A 61 0.33 -14.65 -15.14
CA SER A 61 0.05 -14.89 -16.56
C SER A 61 -1.35 -14.42 -17.01
N PHE A 62 -2.30 -14.34 -16.09
CA PHE A 62 -3.67 -13.87 -16.33
C PHE A 62 -3.99 -12.52 -15.70
N VAL A 63 -2.99 -11.78 -15.23
CA VAL A 63 -3.22 -10.40 -14.75
C VAL A 63 -3.54 -9.53 -15.96
N MET A 64 -4.71 -8.90 -15.94
CA MET A 64 -5.22 -8.02 -16.98
C MET A 64 -5.26 -6.59 -16.44
N ASP A 65 -5.00 -5.62 -17.31
CA ASP A 65 -5.20 -4.21 -16.99
C ASP A 65 -6.70 -3.86 -16.91
N GLU A 66 -6.99 -2.67 -16.39
CA GLU A 66 -8.36 -2.19 -16.15
C GLU A 66 -9.21 -2.16 -17.43
N GLU A 67 -8.62 -1.74 -18.57
CA GLU A 67 -9.33 -1.62 -19.84
C GLU A 67 -9.68 -3.00 -20.39
N SER A 68 -8.70 -3.91 -20.42
CA SER A 68 -8.89 -5.30 -20.85
C SER A 68 -9.96 -6.04 -20.02
N LEU A 69 -10.00 -5.79 -18.70
CA LEU A 69 -11.01 -6.34 -17.80
C LEU A 69 -12.40 -5.79 -18.12
N TYR A 70 -12.51 -4.48 -18.33
CA TYR A 70 -13.77 -3.83 -18.67
C TYR A 70 -14.33 -4.36 -20.01
N GLU A 71 -13.48 -4.47 -21.05
CA GLU A 71 -13.89 -5.05 -22.33
C GLU A 71 -14.34 -6.51 -22.20
N SER A 72 -13.62 -7.30 -21.40
CA SER A 72 -13.99 -8.70 -21.12
C SER A 72 -15.31 -8.80 -20.38
N SER A 73 -15.57 -7.89 -19.44
CA SER A 73 -16.87 -7.76 -18.77
C SER A 73 -17.98 -7.49 -19.77
N LEU A 74 -17.79 -6.54 -20.71
CA LEU A 74 -18.80 -6.21 -21.73
C LEU A 74 -19.07 -7.34 -22.72
N ARG A 75 -18.05 -8.17 -23.01
CA ARG A 75 -18.21 -9.35 -23.88
C ARG A 75 -19.03 -10.45 -23.19
N LEU A 76 -18.84 -10.64 -21.88
CA LEU A 76 -19.57 -11.63 -21.09
C LEU A 76 -21.00 -11.18 -20.79
N GLU A 77 -21.17 -9.91 -20.43
CA GLU A 77 -22.46 -9.30 -20.13
C GLU A 77 -22.61 -7.98 -20.92
N PRO A 78 -23.20 -8.05 -22.13
CA PRO A 78 -23.41 -6.87 -22.96
C PRO A 78 -24.39 -5.88 -22.30
N LYS A 79 -24.16 -4.58 -22.52
CA LYS A 79 -25.08 -3.54 -22.05
C LYS A 79 -26.45 -3.73 -22.72
N LEU A 80 -27.52 -3.56 -21.93
CA LEU A 80 -28.87 -3.54 -22.46
C LEU A 80 -29.00 -2.41 -23.50
N PRO A 81 -29.74 -2.64 -24.60
CA PRO A 81 -30.07 -1.56 -25.51
C PRO A 81 -30.91 -0.51 -24.76
N THR A 82 -30.43 0.74 -24.75
CA THR A 82 -31.24 1.91 -24.39
C THR A 82 -32.40 2.11 -25.35
#